data_AF-A0AA46L544-F1
#
_entry.id   AF-A0AA46L544-F1
#
_cell.length_a   1.000
_cell.length_b   1.000
_cell.length_c   1.000
_cell.angle_alpha   90.00
_cell.angle_beta   90.00
_cell.angle_gamma   90.00
#
_symmetry.space_group_name_H-M   'P 1'
#
loop_
_entity.id
_entity.type
_entity.pdbx_description
1 polymer ?
#
loop_
_entity_poly.entity_id
_entity_poly.type
_entity_poly.pdbx_seq_one_letter_code
_entity_poly.pdbx_strand_id
1 'polypeptide(L)'
;MANTLIVGAGWLGTPLAQALLVEGHDVVITRRSQARLDERPSTIANATLLDLNDENAAQKLDEIIQSNHIERIVGAFPPGFRRGSGREYAQQWSTLVKAAKQNAIEKLVMISSTTVYPNLPTEMKEESASLALAQTHPHFSDNAKIMLEAEQSVIDSGINYAILRCSGLIGPDRHPARFAMRLKQVSRKAPANMLHQSDAVAVAQFALDHLSNQIINVTTPHTVSKAEFYQAAITKSGAEISLPPVTEDADKRILADKLVSLGYQFRFNSTLDAL
;
A
#
# COMPACT_ATOMS: atom_id res chain seq x y z
N MET A 1 -21.59 5.29 -9.59
CA MET A 1 -20.63 6.29 -10.06
C MET A 1 -20.31 7.19 -8.88
N ALA A 2 -19.03 7.46 -8.62
CA ALA A 2 -18.59 8.24 -7.46
C ALA A 2 -17.27 8.91 -7.80
N ASN A 3 -17.06 10.13 -7.30
CA ASN A 3 -15.92 10.96 -7.66
C ASN A 3 -14.75 10.67 -6.72
N THR A 4 -13.68 10.09 -7.27
CA THR A 4 -12.57 9.53 -6.48
C THR A 4 -11.25 10.22 -6.80
N LEU A 5 -10.60 10.78 -5.78
CA LEU A 5 -9.25 11.31 -5.89
C LEU A 5 -8.22 10.26 -5.48
N ILE A 6 -7.27 9.95 -6.35
CA ILE A 6 -6.12 9.10 -6.01
C ILE A 6 -4.88 9.98 -5.83
N VAL A 7 -4.47 10.14 -4.57
CA VAL A 7 -3.25 10.85 -4.22
C VAL A 7 -2.06 9.91 -4.38
N GLY A 8 -1.22 10.17 -5.39
CA GLY A 8 -0.07 9.32 -5.71
C GLY A 8 -0.35 8.22 -6.72
N ALA A 9 -0.64 8.59 -7.98
CA ALA A 9 -0.77 7.65 -9.08
C ALA A 9 0.59 7.18 -9.63
N GLY A 10 1.33 6.47 -8.79
CA GLY A 10 2.54 5.75 -9.19
C GLY A 10 2.21 4.34 -9.70
N TRP A 11 3.07 3.38 -9.33
CA TRP A 11 2.96 1.98 -9.75
C TRP A 11 1.66 1.30 -9.30
N LEU A 12 1.09 1.62 -8.12
CA LEU A 12 -0.19 1.05 -7.68
C LEU A 12 -1.38 1.98 -7.98
N GLY A 13 -1.23 3.29 -7.75
CA GLY A 13 -2.34 4.22 -7.96
C GLY A 13 -2.77 4.37 -9.42
N THR A 14 -1.88 4.18 -10.40
CA THR A 14 -2.23 4.23 -11.83
C THR A 14 -3.16 3.08 -12.24
N PRO A 15 -2.82 1.79 -12.02
CA PRO A 15 -3.74 0.71 -12.37
C PRO A 15 -5.02 0.73 -11.55
N LEU A 16 -4.99 1.22 -10.30
CA LEU A 16 -6.22 1.46 -9.54
C LEU A 16 -7.12 2.51 -10.21
N ALA A 17 -6.56 3.62 -10.68
CA ALA A 17 -7.32 4.63 -11.42
C ALA A 17 -7.98 4.04 -12.66
N GLN A 18 -7.23 3.23 -13.43
CA GLN A 18 -7.76 2.58 -14.63
C GLN A 18 -8.88 1.60 -14.31
N ALA A 19 -8.74 0.82 -13.23
CA ALA A 19 -9.76 -0.13 -12.81
C ALA A 19 -11.07 0.58 -12.38
N LEU A 20 -10.96 1.66 -11.61
CA LEU A 20 -12.13 2.47 -11.21
C LEU A 20 -12.80 3.17 -12.41
N LEU A 21 -12.03 3.64 -13.40
CA LEU A 21 -12.58 4.19 -14.64
C LEU A 21 -13.36 3.14 -15.44
N VAL A 22 -12.88 1.89 -15.48
CA VAL A 22 -13.59 0.76 -16.11
C VAL A 22 -14.91 0.44 -15.41
N GLU A 23 -14.98 0.63 -14.09
CA GLU A 23 -16.22 0.49 -13.30
C GLU A 23 -17.17 1.70 -13.44
N GLY A 24 -16.80 2.71 -14.22
CA GLY A 24 -17.62 3.89 -14.47
C GLY A 24 -17.59 4.92 -13.35
N HIS A 25 -16.50 4.97 -12.55
CA HIS A 25 -16.24 6.06 -11.63
C HIS A 25 -15.50 7.21 -12.31
N ASP A 26 -15.72 8.43 -11.83
CA ASP A 26 -14.90 9.57 -12.20
C ASP A 26 -13.66 9.62 -11.30
N VAL A 27 -12.48 9.65 -11.92
CA VAL A 27 -11.21 9.55 -11.20
C VAL A 27 -10.32 10.73 -11.52
N VAL A 28 -9.85 11.42 -10.48
CA VAL A 28 -8.77 12.40 -10.55
C VAL A 28 -7.53 11.78 -9.93
N ILE A 29 -6.39 11.88 -10.61
CA ILE A 29 -5.12 11.40 -10.06
C ILE A 29 -4.17 12.55 -9.73
N THR A 30 -3.26 12.33 -8.79
CA THR A 30 -2.13 13.24 -8.56
C THR A 30 -0.76 12.59 -8.77
N ARG A 31 0.18 13.38 -9.29
CA ARG A 31 1.62 13.05 -9.35
C ARG A 31 2.44 14.27 -8.90
N ARG A 32 3.67 14.06 -8.41
CA ARG A 32 4.50 15.12 -7.79
C ARG A 32 5.24 16.04 -8.78
N SER A 33 5.33 15.67 -10.05
CA SER A 33 6.15 16.40 -11.02
C SER A 33 5.53 16.33 -12.41
N GLN A 34 5.70 17.39 -13.21
CA GLN A 34 5.15 17.46 -14.56
C GLN A 34 5.59 16.29 -15.44
N ALA A 35 6.89 15.96 -15.46
CA ALA A 35 7.41 14.83 -16.23
C ALA A 35 6.68 13.51 -15.92
N ARG A 36 6.43 13.24 -14.62
CA ARG A 36 5.63 12.09 -14.22
C ARG A 36 4.16 12.24 -14.58
N LEU A 37 3.56 13.42 -14.50
CA LEU A 37 2.17 13.63 -14.90
C LEU A 37 1.97 13.32 -16.40
N ASP A 38 2.93 13.72 -17.23
CA ASP A 38 2.92 13.51 -18.68
C ASP A 38 3.02 12.02 -19.06
N GLU A 39 3.71 11.21 -18.24
CA GLU A 39 3.80 9.74 -18.37
C GLU A 39 2.50 8.99 -18.03
N ARG A 40 1.38 9.67 -17.73
CA ARG A 40 0.13 8.96 -17.39
C ARG A 40 -0.48 8.27 -18.62
N PRO A 41 -1.15 7.13 -18.46
CA PRO A 41 -1.94 6.54 -19.54
C PRO A 41 -2.97 7.53 -20.10
N SER A 42 -3.14 7.55 -21.42
CA SER A 42 -4.14 8.40 -22.10
C SER A 42 -5.58 8.13 -21.65
N THR A 43 -5.85 6.95 -21.10
CA THR A 43 -7.14 6.58 -20.50
C THR A 43 -7.47 7.42 -19.27
N ILE A 44 -6.49 8.07 -18.62
CA ILE A 44 -6.70 8.92 -17.45
C ILE A 44 -6.68 10.38 -17.90
N ALA A 45 -7.86 10.93 -18.15
CA ALA A 45 -8.01 12.32 -18.57
C ALA A 45 -7.67 13.31 -17.44
N ASN A 46 -8.25 13.10 -16.26
CA ASN A 46 -8.17 14.04 -15.15
C ASN A 46 -6.95 13.75 -14.26
N ALA A 47 -5.98 14.64 -14.31
CA ALA A 47 -4.74 14.52 -13.56
C ALA A 47 -4.21 15.89 -13.17
N THR A 48 -3.63 16.00 -11.98
CA THR A 48 -3.10 17.26 -11.45
C THR A 48 -1.81 17.08 -10.67
N LEU A 49 -1.04 18.16 -10.51
CA LEU A 49 0.17 18.16 -9.70
C LEU A 49 -0.17 18.31 -8.22
N LEU A 50 0.42 17.44 -7.41
CA LEU A 50 0.39 17.58 -5.96
C LEU A 50 1.67 16.98 -5.37
N ASP A 51 2.42 17.81 -4.64
CA ASP A 51 3.41 17.34 -3.68
C ASP A 51 2.92 17.71 -2.28
N LEU A 52 2.75 16.71 -1.42
CA LEU A 52 2.28 16.90 -0.04
C LEU A 52 3.35 17.53 0.86
N ASN A 53 4.58 17.73 0.36
CA ASN A 53 5.62 18.46 1.06
C ASN A 53 5.65 19.96 0.68
N ASP A 54 4.88 20.39 -0.31
CA ASP A 54 4.78 21.81 -0.65
C ASP A 54 4.05 22.57 0.47
N GLU A 55 4.48 23.80 0.76
CA GLU A 55 3.84 24.67 1.76
C GLU A 55 2.36 24.94 1.44
N ASN A 56 2.00 24.96 0.15
CA ASN A 56 0.63 25.15 -0.33
C ASN A 56 -0.14 23.84 -0.59
N ALA A 57 0.37 22.69 -0.14
CA ALA A 57 -0.28 21.39 -0.38
C ALA A 57 -1.74 21.35 0.11
N ALA A 58 -2.04 21.96 1.27
CA ALA A 58 -3.40 22.01 1.82
C ALA A 58 -4.36 22.78 0.89
N GLN A 59 -3.95 23.97 0.43
CA GLN A 59 -4.75 24.76 -0.50
C GLN A 59 -4.97 24.02 -1.82
N LYS A 60 -3.93 23.41 -2.39
CA LYS A 60 -4.06 22.61 -3.62
C LYS A 60 -5.02 21.44 -3.44
N LEU A 61 -4.97 20.75 -2.30
CA LEU A 61 -5.90 19.66 -1.99
C LEU A 61 -7.34 20.17 -1.96
N ASP A 62 -7.60 21.29 -1.27
CA ASP A 62 -8.94 21.90 -1.20
C ASP A 62 -9.45 22.27 -2.61
N GLU A 63 -8.63 22.91 -3.43
CA GLU A 63 -8.97 23.27 -4.80
C GLU A 63 -9.30 22.03 -5.66
N ILE A 64 -8.50 20.97 -5.55
CA ILE A 64 -8.72 19.71 -6.29
C ILE A 64 -10.04 19.07 -5.84
N ILE A 65 -10.28 18.99 -4.53
CA ILE A 65 -11.48 18.36 -3.97
C ILE A 65 -12.74 19.10 -4.43
N GLN A 66 -12.75 20.43 -4.30
CA GLN A 66 -13.92 21.24 -4.61
C GLN A 66 -14.22 21.31 -6.10
N SER A 67 -13.21 21.55 -6.94
CA SER A 67 -13.40 21.70 -8.39
C SER A 67 -13.83 20.41 -9.09
N ASN A 68 -13.53 19.25 -8.50
CA ASN A 68 -13.87 17.94 -9.05
C ASN A 68 -14.98 17.23 -8.25
N HIS A 69 -15.61 17.92 -7.29
CA HIS A 69 -16.66 17.36 -6.44
C HIS A 69 -16.29 15.99 -5.85
N ILE A 70 -15.08 15.88 -5.29
CA ILE A 70 -14.54 14.60 -4.81
C ILE A 70 -15.33 14.13 -3.57
N GLU A 71 -15.74 12.87 -3.58
CA GLU A 71 -16.48 12.21 -2.49
C GLU A 71 -15.58 11.23 -1.72
N ARG A 72 -14.62 10.61 -2.42
CA ARG A 72 -13.75 9.56 -1.87
C ARG A 72 -12.29 9.83 -2.19
N ILE A 73 -11.38 9.55 -1.27
CA ILE A 73 -9.93 9.72 -1.48
C ILE A 73 -9.21 8.40 -1.23
N VAL A 74 -8.32 8.02 -2.16
CA VAL A 74 -7.33 6.95 -1.98
C VAL A 74 -5.93 7.54 -1.88
N GLY A 75 -5.25 7.34 -0.75
CA GLY A 75 -3.83 7.67 -0.60
C GLY A 75 -2.95 6.48 -0.98
N ALA A 76 -2.32 6.57 -2.15
CA ALA A 76 -1.43 5.54 -2.72
C ALA A 76 0.03 6.02 -2.86
N PHE A 77 0.43 7.00 -2.05
CA PHE A 77 1.80 7.52 -1.99
C PHE A 77 2.64 6.75 -0.95
N PRO A 78 3.88 6.37 -1.29
CA PRO A 78 4.73 5.61 -0.37
C PRO A 78 5.40 6.53 0.68
N PRO A 79 5.81 5.99 1.84
CA PRO A 79 6.49 6.75 2.90
C PRO A 79 7.89 7.23 2.53
N GLY A 80 8.45 6.85 1.37
CA GLY A 80 9.75 7.38 0.95
C GLY A 80 10.96 6.93 1.78
N PHE A 81 10.82 6.00 2.74
CA PHE A 81 11.92 5.54 3.63
C PHE A 81 13.24 5.24 2.90
N ARG A 82 13.18 4.61 1.73
CA ARG A 82 14.37 4.27 0.92
C ARG A 82 15.13 5.49 0.38
N ARG A 83 14.53 6.68 0.42
CA ARG A 83 15.08 7.95 -0.04
C ARG A 83 15.45 8.89 1.11
N GLY A 84 15.35 8.44 2.36
CA GLY A 84 15.62 9.25 3.55
C GLY A 84 14.51 10.24 3.93
N SER A 85 13.43 10.32 3.14
CA SER A 85 12.28 11.23 3.32
C SER A 85 11.12 10.56 4.06
N GLY A 86 11.46 9.74 5.07
CA GLY A 86 10.49 8.93 5.81
C GLY A 86 9.67 9.71 6.82
N ARG A 87 10.28 10.74 7.42
CA ARG A 87 9.77 11.44 8.60
C ARG A 87 8.53 12.27 8.29
N GLU A 88 8.41 12.70 7.04
CA GLU A 88 7.33 13.55 6.57
C GLU A 88 6.04 12.76 6.33
N TYR A 89 6.08 11.41 6.29
CA TYR A 89 4.91 10.61 5.91
C TYR A 89 3.70 10.79 6.84
N ALA A 90 3.93 10.87 8.15
CA ALA A 90 2.86 11.14 9.11
C ALA A 90 2.26 12.55 8.89
N GLN A 91 3.10 13.54 8.61
CA GLN A 91 2.66 14.90 8.30
C GLN A 91 1.87 14.97 6.98
N GLN A 92 2.31 14.25 5.95
CA GLN A 92 1.61 14.18 4.65
C GLN A 92 0.19 13.63 4.82
N TRP A 93 0.01 12.56 5.60
CA TRP A 93 -1.30 12.03 5.94
C TRP A 93 -2.12 12.97 6.80
N SER A 94 -1.51 13.64 7.79
CA SER A 94 -2.18 14.66 8.60
C SER A 94 -2.73 15.80 7.73
N THR A 95 -1.94 16.31 6.79
CA THR A 95 -2.37 17.33 5.81
C THR A 95 -3.54 16.83 4.95
N LEU A 96 -3.45 15.61 4.42
CA LEU A 96 -4.50 15.01 3.59
C LEU A 96 -5.81 14.83 4.37
N VAL A 97 -5.73 14.29 5.58
CA VAL A 97 -6.89 14.07 6.45
C VAL A 97 -7.55 15.40 6.82
N LYS A 98 -6.77 16.45 7.10
CA LYS A 98 -7.31 17.77 7.42
C LYS A 98 -8.15 18.32 6.26
N ALA A 99 -7.60 18.32 5.05
CA ALA A 99 -8.32 18.74 3.85
C ALA A 99 -9.57 17.87 3.60
N ALA A 100 -9.45 16.55 3.79
CA ALA A 100 -10.58 15.63 3.64
C ALA A 100 -11.73 15.95 4.61
N LYS A 101 -11.41 16.26 5.88
CA LYS A 101 -12.41 16.64 6.89
C LYS A 101 -13.07 17.98 6.55
N GLN A 102 -12.27 18.96 6.13
CA GLN A 102 -12.77 20.31 5.79
C GLN A 102 -13.76 20.27 4.63
N ASN A 103 -13.57 19.35 3.68
CA ASN A 103 -14.42 19.20 2.51
C ASN A 103 -15.45 18.06 2.65
N ALA A 104 -15.68 17.56 3.86
CA ALA A 104 -16.68 16.52 4.15
C ALA A 104 -16.57 15.27 3.26
N ILE A 105 -15.34 14.82 2.98
CA ILE A 105 -15.08 13.58 2.25
C ILE A 105 -15.77 12.41 2.94
N GLU A 106 -16.45 11.59 2.16
CA GLU A 106 -17.26 10.48 2.65
C GLU A 106 -16.38 9.27 3.01
N LYS A 107 -15.31 9.03 2.25
CA LYS A 107 -14.48 7.83 2.37
C LYS A 107 -12.99 8.11 2.19
N LEU A 108 -12.17 7.58 3.10
CA LEU A 108 -10.71 7.46 2.95
C LEU A 108 -10.28 6.01 2.75
N VAL A 109 -9.39 5.75 1.79
CA VAL A 109 -8.67 4.47 1.67
C VAL A 109 -7.18 4.73 1.69
N MET A 110 -6.49 4.15 2.67
CA MET A 110 -5.05 4.26 2.84
C MET A 110 -4.37 2.99 2.37
N ILE A 111 -3.46 3.11 1.39
CA ILE A 111 -2.50 2.05 1.08
C ILE A 111 -1.35 2.15 2.09
N SER A 112 -1.44 1.35 3.14
CA SER A 112 -0.41 1.20 4.16
C SER A 112 0.53 0.01 3.83
N SER A 113 1.35 -0.39 4.80
CA SER A 113 2.36 -1.43 4.68
C SER A 113 2.41 -2.30 5.93
N THR A 114 2.71 -3.58 5.77
CA THR A 114 3.01 -4.51 6.89
C THR A 114 4.30 -4.15 7.65
N THR A 115 5.00 -3.09 7.25
CA THR A 115 6.10 -2.46 8.02
C THR A 115 5.66 -2.04 9.42
N VAL A 116 4.36 -1.80 9.66
CA VAL A 116 3.81 -1.44 10.97
C VAL A 116 4.04 -2.50 12.06
N TYR A 117 4.24 -3.77 11.68
CA TYR A 117 4.36 -4.86 12.64
C TYR A 117 5.75 -4.95 13.29
N PRO A 118 5.82 -5.39 14.56
CA PRO A 118 7.09 -5.57 15.25
C PRO A 118 7.96 -6.62 14.54
N ASN A 119 9.27 -6.53 14.76
CA ASN A 119 10.25 -7.48 14.23
C ASN A 119 10.33 -8.70 15.16
N LEU A 120 9.31 -9.55 15.08
CA LEU A 120 9.18 -10.79 15.84
C LEU A 120 8.77 -11.94 14.90
N PRO A 121 9.33 -13.15 15.05
CA PRO A 121 9.02 -14.29 14.19
C PRO A 121 7.70 -14.97 14.60
N THR A 122 6.61 -14.22 14.58
CA THR A 122 5.26 -14.69 14.94
C THR A 122 4.26 -14.38 13.84
N GLU A 123 3.07 -14.95 13.94
CA GLU A 123 1.95 -14.56 13.10
C GLU A 123 1.47 -13.16 13.50
N MET A 124 1.21 -12.32 12.50
CA MET A 124 0.78 -10.94 12.66
C MET A 124 -0.63 -10.78 12.13
N LYS A 125 -1.52 -10.36 13.02
CA LYS A 125 -2.89 -9.94 12.75
C LYS A 125 -3.00 -8.43 12.94
N GLU A 126 -4.11 -7.82 12.56
CA GLU A 126 -4.28 -6.38 12.60
C GLU A 126 -4.10 -5.79 14.00
N GLU A 127 -4.54 -6.50 15.04
CA GLU A 127 -4.36 -6.15 16.45
C GLU A 127 -2.91 -6.23 16.94
N SER A 128 -2.01 -6.87 16.17
CA SER A 128 -0.58 -6.98 16.51
C SER A 128 0.19 -5.66 16.31
N ALA A 129 -0.45 -4.60 15.80
CA ALA A 129 0.16 -3.28 15.64
C ALA A 129 -0.84 -2.14 15.86
N SER A 130 -0.49 -1.25 16.78
CA SER A 130 -1.13 0.04 17.03
C SER A 130 -0.07 1.05 17.47
N LEU A 131 -0.37 2.35 17.37
CA LEU A 131 0.56 3.39 17.81
C LEU A 131 0.91 3.23 19.30
N ALA A 132 -0.06 2.90 20.15
CA ALA A 132 0.13 2.65 21.58
C ALA A 132 1.09 1.46 21.85
N LEU A 133 0.96 0.36 21.09
CA LEU A 133 1.88 -0.77 21.19
C LEU A 133 3.29 -0.39 20.74
N ALA A 134 3.41 0.39 19.66
CA ALA A 134 4.70 0.79 19.11
C ALA A 134 5.48 1.77 20.01
N GLN A 135 4.80 2.52 20.88
CA GLN A 135 5.43 3.40 21.86
C GLN A 135 6.04 2.65 23.05
N THR A 136 5.53 1.45 23.36
CA THR A 136 5.90 0.71 24.58
C THR A 136 6.72 -0.54 24.31
N HIS A 137 6.54 -1.17 23.14
CA HIS A 137 7.17 -2.45 22.83
C HIS A 137 8.47 -2.26 22.02
N PRO A 138 9.62 -2.81 22.47
CA PRO A 138 10.94 -2.49 21.89
C PRO A 138 11.19 -3.08 20.49
N HIS A 139 10.29 -3.91 19.96
CA HIS A 139 10.47 -4.60 18.69
C HIS A 139 9.87 -3.83 17.50
N PHE A 140 9.24 -2.68 17.74
CA PHE A 140 8.79 -1.78 16.68
C PHE A 140 9.94 -0.89 16.22
N SER A 141 10.18 -0.89 14.91
CA SER A 141 11.14 0.03 14.29
C SER A 141 10.60 1.47 14.25
N ASP A 142 11.48 2.46 14.09
CA ASP A 142 11.04 3.85 13.92
C ASP A 142 10.18 4.04 12.67
N ASN A 143 10.46 3.31 11.59
CA ASN A 143 9.59 3.29 10.40
C ASN A 143 8.19 2.75 10.73
N ALA A 144 8.08 1.77 11.62
CA ALA A 144 6.78 1.24 12.05
C ALA A 144 5.98 2.31 12.82
N LYS A 145 6.65 3.05 13.72
CA LYS A 145 6.04 4.15 14.47
C LYS A 145 5.52 5.24 13.54
N ILE A 146 6.32 5.69 12.59
CA ILE A 146 5.91 6.71 11.59
C ILE A 146 4.70 6.24 10.77
N MET A 147 4.69 4.99 10.31
CA MET A 147 3.54 4.44 9.58
C MET A 147 2.29 4.39 10.47
N LEU A 148 2.44 4.01 11.75
CA LEU A 148 1.33 3.95 12.70
C LEU A 148 0.82 5.34 13.10
N GLU A 149 1.66 6.36 13.16
CA GLU A 149 1.25 7.77 13.33
C GLU A 149 0.41 8.25 12.13
N ALA A 150 0.81 7.86 10.92
CA ALA A 150 0.03 8.13 9.71
C ALA A 150 -1.33 7.40 9.72
N GLU A 151 -1.34 6.10 10.06
CA GLU A 151 -2.59 5.33 10.23
C GLU A 151 -3.50 5.95 11.29
N GLN A 152 -2.93 6.38 12.42
CA GLN A 152 -3.67 7.01 13.52
C GLN A 152 -4.36 8.30 13.08
N SER A 153 -3.71 9.10 12.22
CA SER A 153 -4.33 10.30 11.65
C SER A 153 -5.59 9.98 10.84
N VAL A 154 -5.60 8.86 10.11
CA VAL A 154 -6.77 8.38 9.37
C VAL A 154 -7.85 7.85 10.32
N ILE A 155 -7.46 7.07 11.34
CA ILE A 155 -8.36 6.50 12.34
C ILE A 155 -9.09 7.61 13.12
N ASP A 156 -8.37 8.64 13.57
CA ASP A 156 -8.90 9.75 14.37
C ASP A 156 -9.61 10.81 13.52
N SER A 157 -9.65 10.62 12.20
CA SER A 157 -10.26 11.59 11.29
C SER A 157 -11.76 11.77 11.55
N GLY A 158 -12.45 10.70 11.97
CA GLY A 158 -13.91 10.62 12.03
C GLY A 158 -14.57 10.40 10.66
N ILE A 159 -13.78 10.29 9.58
CA ILE A 159 -14.25 9.94 8.24
C ILE A 159 -14.32 8.41 8.14
N ASN A 160 -15.29 7.87 7.40
CA ASN A 160 -15.31 6.44 7.11
C ASN A 160 -14.03 6.03 6.39
N TYR A 161 -13.29 5.05 6.90
CA TYR A 161 -11.99 4.67 6.33
C TYR A 161 -11.83 3.18 6.04
N ALA A 162 -10.84 2.85 5.21
CA ALA A 162 -10.21 1.54 5.14
C ALA A 162 -8.69 1.69 5.07
N ILE A 163 -7.95 1.00 5.93
CA ILE A 163 -6.48 0.97 5.93
C ILE A 163 -6.03 -0.39 5.45
N LEU A 164 -5.30 -0.41 4.34
CA LEU A 164 -4.86 -1.60 3.61
C LEU A 164 -3.37 -1.82 3.87
N ARG A 165 -3.02 -2.68 4.82
CA ARG A 165 -1.62 -3.02 5.15
C ARG A 165 -1.10 -4.03 4.13
N CYS A 166 -0.58 -3.53 3.01
CA CYS A 166 -0.05 -4.35 1.93
C CYS A 166 1.30 -4.98 2.30
N SER A 167 1.48 -6.27 2.01
CA SER A 167 2.78 -6.95 2.12
C SER A 167 3.68 -6.63 0.91
N GLY A 168 4.70 -7.46 0.64
CA GLY A 168 5.65 -7.23 -0.45
C GLY A 168 4.98 -7.19 -1.83
N LEU A 169 4.87 -5.99 -2.42
CA LEU A 169 4.20 -5.80 -3.71
C LEU A 169 5.04 -6.31 -4.90
N ILE A 170 4.46 -7.24 -5.66
CA ILE A 170 5.04 -7.84 -6.88
C ILE A 170 4.12 -7.65 -8.09
N GLY A 171 4.64 -7.82 -9.30
CA GLY A 171 3.88 -7.73 -10.54
C GLY A 171 4.69 -7.09 -11.68
N PRO A 172 4.03 -6.48 -12.69
CA PRO A 172 4.70 -5.80 -13.80
C PRO A 172 5.78 -4.83 -13.31
N ASP A 173 6.96 -4.88 -13.92
CA ASP A 173 8.16 -4.10 -13.53
C ASP A 173 8.67 -4.29 -12.09
N ARG A 174 8.10 -5.23 -11.33
CA ARG A 174 8.49 -5.59 -9.95
C ARG A 174 8.62 -7.11 -9.78
N HIS A 175 9.19 -7.77 -10.79
CA HIS A 175 9.43 -9.21 -10.74
C HIS A 175 10.40 -9.56 -9.59
N PRO A 176 10.10 -10.56 -8.74
CA PRO A 176 10.94 -10.90 -7.59
C PRO A 176 12.39 -11.29 -7.89
N ALA A 177 12.69 -11.90 -9.05
CA ALA A 177 14.05 -12.19 -9.49
C ALA A 177 14.96 -10.95 -9.52
N ARG A 178 14.40 -9.78 -9.89
CA ARG A 178 15.16 -8.51 -9.89
C ARG A 178 15.52 -8.06 -8.47
N PHE A 179 14.71 -8.40 -7.48
CA PHE A 179 14.98 -8.10 -6.08
C PHE A 179 15.97 -9.08 -5.48
N ALA A 180 15.99 -10.35 -5.91
CA ALA A 180 16.93 -11.35 -5.42
C ALA A 180 18.39 -10.86 -5.51
N MET A 181 18.77 -10.22 -6.62
CA MET A 181 20.11 -9.64 -6.82
C MET A 181 20.50 -8.55 -5.80
N ARG A 182 19.53 -7.96 -5.10
CA ARG A 182 19.73 -6.88 -4.13
C ARG A 182 19.62 -7.36 -2.69
N LEU A 183 19.25 -8.61 -2.47
CA LEU A 183 19.15 -9.19 -1.14
C LEU A 183 20.52 -9.69 -0.70
N LYS A 184 20.89 -9.36 0.55
CA LYS A 184 22.10 -9.91 1.18
C LYS A 184 21.98 -11.41 1.46
N GLN A 185 20.77 -11.86 1.78
CA GLN A 185 20.45 -13.24 2.11
C GLN A 185 18.94 -13.50 1.94
N VAL A 186 18.57 -14.77 1.84
CA VAL A 186 17.19 -15.28 1.92
C VAL A 186 17.11 -16.38 2.97
N SER A 187 15.98 -16.56 3.64
CA SER A 187 15.84 -17.56 4.70
C SER A 187 14.83 -18.66 4.36
N ARG A 188 15.12 -19.89 4.80
CA ARG A 188 14.18 -21.04 4.74
C ARG A 188 13.10 -20.98 5.82
N LYS A 189 13.32 -20.23 6.91
CA LYS A 189 12.35 -20.08 8.02
C LYS A 189 11.56 -18.78 7.97
N ALA A 190 11.90 -17.87 7.06
CA ALA A 190 11.16 -16.62 6.87
C ALA A 190 10.07 -16.80 5.81
N PRO A 191 8.79 -16.50 6.11
CA PRO A 191 7.73 -16.52 5.11
C PRO A 191 7.93 -15.45 4.02
N ALA A 192 7.58 -15.77 2.78
CA ALA A 192 7.51 -14.80 1.69
C ALA A 192 6.19 -14.02 1.75
N ASN A 193 6.10 -12.98 2.59
CA ASN A 193 4.90 -12.14 2.62
C ASN A 193 4.84 -11.26 1.36
N MET A 194 4.08 -11.70 0.35
CA MET A 194 3.97 -11.04 -0.96
C MET A 194 2.51 -10.83 -1.36
N LEU A 195 2.28 -9.87 -2.24
CA LEU A 195 0.97 -9.53 -2.81
C LEU A 195 1.14 -9.07 -4.26
N HIS A 196 0.37 -9.65 -5.18
CA HIS A 196 0.37 -9.22 -6.57
C HIS A 196 -0.35 -7.88 -6.75
N GLN A 197 0.11 -7.04 -7.69
CA GLN A 197 -0.50 -5.75 -8.03
C GLN A 197 -2.00 -5.85 -8.30
N SER A 198 -2.42 -6.90 -9.02
CA SER A 198 -3.83 -7.11 -9.38
C SER A 198 -4.73 -7.31 -8.16
N ASP A 199 -4.27 -8.06 -7.16
CA ASP A 199 -5.02 -8.19 -5.89
C ASP A 199 -4.93 -6.89 -5.07
N ALA A 200 -3.79 -6.19 -5.06
CA ALA A 200 -3.70 -4.89 -4.39
C ALA A 200 -4.69 -3.86 -4.95
N VAL A 201 -4.88 -3.84 -6.28
CA VAL A 201 -5.88 -3.00 -6.95
C VAL A 201 -7.29 -3.47 -6.60
N ALA A 202 -7.58 -4.75 -6.75
CA ALA A 202 -8.93 -5.29 -6.52
C ALA A 202 -9.38 -5.15 -5.06
N VAL A 203 -8.46 -5.28 -4.09
CA VAL A 203 -8.77 -5.04 -2.67
C VAL A 203 -9.04 -3.56 -2.39
N ALA A 204 -8.35 -2.64 -3.08
CA ALA A 204 -8.65 -1.21 -2.95
C ALA A 204 -10.04 -0.85 -3.49
N GLN A 205 -10.47 -1.47 -4.60
CA GLN A 205 -11.84 -1.34 -5.12
C GLN A 205 -12.85 -1.92 -4.13
N PHE A 206 -12.63 -3.16 -3.69
CA PHE A 206 -13.45 -3.81 -2.67
C PHE A 206 -13.57 -2.97 -1.39
N ALA A 207 -12.48 -2.34 -0.95
CA ALA A 207 -12.46 -1.48 0.23
C ALA A 207 -13.23 -0.17 0.07
N LEU A 208 -13.25 0.40 -1.14
CA LEU A 208 -14.03 1.60 -1.45
C LEU A 208 -15.54 1.33 -1.34
N ASP A 209 -15.98 0.12 -1.71
CA ASP A 209 -17.40 -0.18 -1.86
C ASP A 209 -17.99 -0.95 -0.67
N HIS A 210 -17.19 -1.75 0.04
CA HIS A 210 -17.71 -2.72 1.03
C HIS A 210 -17.18 -2.56 2.45
N LEU A 211 -16.03 -1.89 2.62
CA LEU A 211 -15.42 -1.79 3.94
C LEU A 211 -15.77 -0.47 4.60
N SER A 212 -16.01 -0.50 5.90
CA SER A 212 -16.22 0.71 6.71
C SER A 212 -15.51 0.60 8.05
N ASN A 213 -14.68 1.60 8.37
CA ASN A 213 -13.83 1.67 9.56
C ASN A 213 -13.02 0.40 9.80
N GLN A 214 -12.36 -0.09 8.75
CA GLN A 214 -11.56 -1.33 8.81
C GLN A 214 -10.08 -1.07 8.63
N ILE A 215 -9.28 -1.80 9.40
CA ILE A 215 -7.86 -2.04 9.14
C ILE A 215 -7.75 -3.50 8.71
N ILE A 216 -7.08 -3.78 7.59
CA ILE A 216 -6.92 -5.13 7.06
C ILE A 216 -5.52 -5.37 6.51
N ASN A 217 -4.99 -6.56 6.74
CA ASN A 217 -3.83 -7.08 6.06
C ASN A 217 -4.19 -7.48 4.64
N VAL A 218 -3.39 -6.99 3.69
CA VAL A 218 -3.52 -7.35 2.28
C VAL A 218 -2.26 -8.11 1.89
N THR A 219 -2.34 -9.43 1.96
CA THR A 219 -1.24 -10.35 1.66
C THR A 219 -1.82 -11.63 1.08
N THR A 220 -1.07 -12.31 0.21
CA THR A 220 -1.51 -13.59 -0.35
C THR A 220 -1.68 -14.64 0.77
N PRO A 221 -2.80 -15.40 0.81
CA PRO A 221 -3.13 -16.29 1.94
C PRO A 221 -2.15 -17.43 2.19
N HIS A 222 -1.73 -18.12 1.12
CA HIS A 222 -0.76 -19.20 1.21
C HIS A 222 0.62 -18.70 0.78
N THR A 223 1.64 -19.10 1.53
CA THR A 223 3.01 -18.68 1.25
C THR A 223 3.99 -19.79 1.53
N VAL A 224 5.16 -19.68 0.89
CA VAL A 224 6.33 -20.53 1.08
C VAL A 224 7.45 -19.72 1.75
N SER A 225 8.60 -20.35 1.99
CA SER A 225 9.76 -19.63 2.51
C SER A 225 10.28 -18.58 1.51
N LYS A 226 10.98 -17.54 1.99
CA LYS A 226 11.67 -16.57 1.11
C LYS A 226 12.66 -17.27 0.19
N ALA A 227 13.40 -18.25 0.70
CA ALA A 227 14.35 -19.03 -0.11
C ALA A 227 13.66 -19.72 -1.28
N GLU A 228 12.55 -20.43 -1.02
CA GLU A 228 11.77 -21.12 -2.05
C GLU A 228 11.13 -20.15 -3.04
N PHE A 229 10.50 -19.08 -2.55
CA PHE A 229 9.86 -18.07 -3.39
C PHE A 229 10.83 -17.39 -4.36
N TYR A 230 11.99 -16.92 -3.87
CA TYR A 230 12.97 -16.26 -4.73
C TYR A 230 13.64 -17.26 -5.69
N GLN A 231 13.84 -18.51 -5.28
CA GLN A 231 14.34 -19.55 -6.19
C GLN A 231 13.35 -19.81 -7.33
N ALA A 232 12.06 -19.97 -7.00
CA ALA A 232 11.01 -20.15 -8.01
C ALA A 232 10.92 -18.95 -8.97
N ALA A 233 11.05 -17.73 -8.44
CA ALA A 233 11.03 -16.51 -9.26
C ALA A 233 12.20 -16.43 -10.24
N ILE A 234 13.41 -16.80 -9.81
CA ILE A 234 14.61 -16.84 -10.67
C ILE A 234 14.43 -17.87 -11.78
N THR A 235 13.97 -19.08 -11.42
CA THR A 235 13.73 -20.16 -12.38
C THR A 235 12.70 -19.73 -13.44
N LYS A 236 11.58 -19.13 -13.01
CA LYS A 236 10.51 -18.69 -13.91
C LYS A 236 10.93 -17.54 -14.83
N SER A 237 11.81 -16.65 -14.36
CA SER A 237 12.27 -15.53 -15.19
C SER A 237 13.27 -15.96 -16.28
N GLY A 238 13.81 -17.19 -16.22
CA GLY A 238 14.85 -17.66 -17.14
C GLY A 238 16.16 -16.87 -17.03
N ALA A 239 16.37 -16.16 -15.92
CA ALA A 239 17.53 -15.29 -15.74
C ALA A 239 18.67 -16.09 -15.10
N GLU A 240 19.89 -15.88 -15.58
CA GLU A 240 21.10 -16.47 -15.00
C GLU A 240 21.52 -15.72 -13.72
N ILE A 241 20.68 -15.81 -12.68
CA ILE A 241 20.88 -15.18 -11.39
C ILE A 241 21.05 -16.27 -10.34
N SER A 242 22.09 -16.19 -9.51
CA SER A 242 22.24 -17.07 -8.35
C SER A 242 21.32 -16.64 -7.22
N LEU A 243 20.72 -17.61 -6.52
CA LEU A 243 20.04 -17.32 -5.26
C LEU A 243 21.04 -16.72 -4.25
N PRO A 244 20.67 -15.66 -3.50
CA PRO A 244 21.49 -15.14 -2.42
C PRO A 244 21.80 -16.20 -1.36
N PRO A 245 22.81 -15.97 -0.49
CA PRO A 245 23.10 -16.84 0.64
C PRO A 245 21.84 -17.22 1.42
N VAL A 246 21.69 -18.51 1.69
CA VAL A 246 20.52 -19.05 2.37
C VAL A 246 20.79 -19.16 3.87
N THR A 247 19.90 -18.61 4.69
CA THR A 247 19.95 -18.69 6.16
C THR A 247 18.72 -19.39 6.74
N GLU A 248 18.71 -19.53 8.07
CA GLU A 248 17.66 -20.20 8.83
C GLU A 248 16.94 -19.22 9.79
N ASP A 249 17.02 -17.93 9.52
CA ASP A 249 16.44 -16.88 10.37
C ASP A 249 14.91 -16.84 10.21
N ALA A 250 14.16 -17.02 11.29
CA ALA A 250 12.73 -16.87 11.26
C ALA A 250 12.32 -15.39 11.14
N ASP A 251 11.15 -15.13 10.54
CA ASP A 251 10.59 -13.78 10.35
C ASP A 251 9.07 -13.85 10.52
N LYS A 252 8.42 -12.69 10.66
CA LYS A 252 6.97 -12.63 10.83
C LYS A 252 6.20 -13.20 9.64
N ARG A 253 5.06 -13.81 9.94
CA ARG A 253 4.05 -14.21 8.94
C ARG A 253 2.88 -13.24 9.01
N ILE A 254 2.49 -12.66 7.88
CA ILE A 254 1.29 -11.80 7.83
C ILE A 254 0.09 -12.66 7.48
N LEU A 255 -0.98 -12.54 8.26
CA LEU A 255 -2.21 -13.31 8.07
C LEU A 255 -3.24 -12.51 7.27
N ALA A 256 -3.91 -13.19 6.32
CA ALA A 256 -4.93 -12.61 5.44
C ALA A 256 -6.37 -12.92 5.90
N ASP A 257 -6.51 -13.66 7.00
CA ASP A 257 -7.75 -14.28 7.49
C ASP A 257 -8.91 -13.28 7.59
N LYS A 258 -8.65 -12.06 8.08
CA LYS A 258 -9.68 -11.02 8.21
C LYS A 258 -10.23 -10.57 6.87
N LEU A 259 -9.38 -10.38 5.86
CA LEU A 259 -9.83 -9.98 4.52
C LEU A 259 -10.65 -11.10 3.87
N VAL A 260 -10.22 -12.35 4.03
CA VAL A 260 -10.99 -13.52 3.56
C VAL A 260 -12.34 -13.62 4.27
N SER A 261 -12.40 -13.41 5.59
CA SER A 261 -13.67 -13.46 6.34
C SER A 261 -14.63 -12.33 5.99
N LEU A 262 -14.10 -11.21 5.47
CA LEU A 262 -14.91 -10.10 4.92
C LEU A 262 -15.46 -10.41 3.53
N GLY A 263 -15.13 -11.57 2.94
CA GLY A 263 -15.69 -12.05 1.68
C GLY A 263 -14.85 -11.75 0.44
N TYR A 264 -13.65 -11.17 0.58
CA TYR A 264 -12.76 -10.97 -0.56
C TYR A 264 -12.19 -12.30 -1.06
N GLN A 265 -12.16 -12.48 -2.37
CA GLN A 265 -11.58 -13.65 -3.03
C GLN A 265 -10.31 -13.24 -3.78
N PHE A 266 -9.19 -13.85 -3.41
CA PHE A 266 -7.91 -13.59 -4.05
C PHE A 266 -7.83 -14.19 -5.44
N ARG A 267 -7.24 -13.44 -6.37
CA ARG A 267 -6.88 -13.94 -7.71
C ARG A 267 -5.73 -14.93 -7.63
N PHE A 268 -4.79 -14.69 -6.72
CA PHE A 268 -3.66 -15.58 -6.44
C PHE A 268 -3.74 -16.08 -5.00
N ASN A 269 -3.97 -17.40 -4.83
CA ASN A 269 -4.12 -17.98 -3.48
C ASN A 269 -2.78 -18.34 -2.84
N SER A 270 -1.75 -18.63 -3.65
CA SER A 270 -0.37 -18.84 -3.19
C SER A 270 0.58 -17.80 -3.77
N THR A 271 1.64 -17.46 -3.02
CA THR A 271 2.69 -16.56 -3.53
C THR A 271 3.42 -17.12 -4.74
N LEU A 272 3.44 -18.45 -4.92
CA LEU A 272 3.96 -19.08 -6.13
C LEU A 272 3.07 -18.87 -7.36
N ASP A 273 1.73 -18.82 -7.17
CA ASP A 273 0.78 -18.55 -8.26
C ASP A 273 0.95 -17.13 -8.81
N ALA A 274 1.39 -16.21 -7.95
CA ALA A 274 1.55 -14.79 -8.22
C ALA A 274 2.88 -14.42 -8.93
N LEU A 275 3.77 -15.40 -9.18
CA LEU A 275 5.03 -15.20 -9.90
C LEU A 275 4.85 -15.08 -11.40
#